data_AF-X1IYV3-F1
#
_entry.id   AF-X1IYV3-F1
#
_cell.length_a   1.000
_cell.length_b   1.000
_cell.length_c   1.000
_cell.angle_alpha   90.00
_cell.angle_beta   90.00
_cell.angle_gamma   90.00
#
_symmetry.space_group_name_H-M   'P 1'
#
loop_
_entity.id
_entity.type
_entity.pdbx_description
1 polymer ?
#
loop_
_entity_poly.entity_id
_entity_poly.type
_entity_poly.pdbx_seq_one_letter_code
_entity_poly.pdbx_strand_id
1 'polypeptide(L)' 'FINKSNRSDIIVTTAGCAGFCEQEPMIQVYIEDKEPVVYGKVDSKAAEEIFEKHILNGKIVEKYLFSKGK' A
#
# COMPACT_ATOMS: atom_id res chain seq x y z
N PHE A 1 5.10 -5.68 -10.87
CA PHE A 1 6.07 -6.23 -9.89
C PHE A 1 5.53 -7.44 -9.13
N ILE A 2 4.24 -7.50 -8.78
CA ILE A 2 3.64 -8.61 -7.98
C ILE A 2 3.85 -10.00 -8.61
N ASN A 3 3.42 -10.23 -9.85
CA ASN A 3 3.63 -11.53 -10.52
C ASN A 3 5.11 -11.90 -10.71
N LYS A 4 6.02 -10.92 -10.63
CA LYS A 4 7.47 -11.14 -10.77
C LYS A 4 8.16 -11.45 -9.44
N SER A 5 7.50 -11.25 -8.30
CA SER A 5 8.12 -11.47 -6.98
C SER A 5 8.14 -12.93 -6.54
N ASN A 6 7.51 -13.85 -7.29
CA ASN A 6 7.32 -15.26 -6.92
C ASN A 6 6.66 -15.46 -5.54
N ARG A 7 5.86 -14.47 -5.09
CA ARG A 7 5.10 -14.51 -3.83
C ARG A 7 3.68 -14.97 -4.12
N SER A 8 3.22 -15.99 -3.41
CA SER A 8 1.84 -16.52 -3.49
C SER A 8 0.94 -16.04 -2.36
N ASP A 9 1.50 -15.28 -1.42
CA ASP A 9 0.86 -14.78 -0.19
C ASP A 9 0.38 -13.33 -0.29
N ILE A 10 0.36 -12.78 -1.51
CA ILE A 10 -0.06 -11.40 -1.78
C ILE A 10 -1.37 -11.42 -2.56
N ILE A 11 -2.40 -10.79 -2.00
CA ILE A 11 -3.71 -10.64 -2.63
C ILE A 11 -3.93 -9.16 -2.92
N VAL A 12 -4.36 -8.85 -4.14
CA VAL A 12 -4.77 -7.50 -4.54
C VAL A 12 -6.27 -7.52 -4.79
N THR A 13 -6.98 -6.63 -4.11
CA THR A 13 -8.42 -6.44 -4.31
C THR A 13 -8.72 -4.96 -4.50
N THR A 14 -9.80 -4.67 -5.20
CA THR A 14 -10.29 -3.30 -5.38
C THR A 14 -11.23 -2.95 -4.23
N ALA A 15 -10.97 -1.82 -3.58
CA ALA A 15 -11.88 -1.24 -2.60
C ALA A 15 -12.75 -0.15 -3.24
N GLY A 16 -13.90 0.12 -2.62
CA GLY A 16 -14.75 1.24 -2.99
C GLY A 16 -14.17 2.60 -2.57
N CYS A 17 -14.96 3.65 -2.76
CA CYS A 17 -14.58 5.00 -2.35
C CYS A 17 -14.29 5.08 -0.84
N ALA A 18 -13.16 5.67 -0.48
CA ALA A 18 -12.75 5.85 0.91
C ALA A 18 -13.15 7.22 1.49
N GLY A 19 -13.80 8.08 0.70
CA GLY A 19 -14.23 9.42 1.13
C GLY A 19 -13.12 10.49 1.13
N PHE A 20 -11.96 10.20 0.54
CA PHE A 20 -10.80 11.10 0.49
C PHE A 20 -10.34 11.35 -0.96
N CYS A 21 -11.20 11.95 -1.78
CA CYS A 21 -10.93 12.17 -3.21
C CYS A 21 -9.62 12.93 -3.48
N GLU A 22 -9.24 13.87 -2.61
CA GLU A 22 -7.97 14.64 -2.75
C GLU A 22 -6.70 13.80 -2.57
N GLN A 23 -6.84 12.60 -2.02
CA GLN A 23 -5.75 11.65 -1.79
C GLN A 23 -5.76 10.51 -2.81
N GLU A 24 -6.70 10.49 -3.74
CA GLU A 24 -6.71 9.46 -4.77
C GLU A 24 -5.54 9.65 -5.76
N PRO A 25 -4.99 8.55 -6.30
CA PRO A 25 -5.30 7.15 -6.00
C PRO A 25 -4.78 6.71 -4.62
N MET A 26 -5.55 5.86 -3.93
CA MET A 26 -5.18 5.35 -2.61
C MET A 26 -4.97 3.84 -2.60
N ILE A 27 -4.08 3.38 -1.71
CA ILE A 27 -3.84 1.96 -1.45
C ILE A 27 -3.85 1.72 0.06
N GLN A 28 -4.52 0.66 0.49
CA GLN A 28 -4.48 0.19 1.87
C GLN A 28 -3.66 -1.10 1.92
N VAL A 29 -2.67 -1.16 2.82
CA VAL A 29 -1.79 -2.31 3.00
C VAL A 29 -2.07 -2.93 4.35
N TYR A 30 -2.43 -4.20 4.32
CA TYR A 30 -2.67 -5.04 5.48
C TYR A 30 -1.58 -6.11 5.51
N ILE A 31 -0.86 -6.20 6.62
CA ILE A 31 0.17 -7.22 6.87
C ILE A 31 -0.17 -7.83 8.23
N GLU A 32 -0.10 -9.15 8.33
CA GLU A 32 -0.34 -9.88 9.59
C GLU A 32 0.53 -9.30 10.73
N ASP A 33 -0.07 -9.19 11.91
CA ASP A 33 0.55 -8.62 13.12
C ASP A 33 1.07 -7.17 12.99
N LYS A 34 0.62 -6.42 11.96
CA LYS A 34 0.95 -5.00 11.81
C LYS A 34 -0.30 -4.14 11.72
N GLU A 35 -0.16 -2.90 12.16
CA GLU A 35 -1.19 -1.89 11.96
C GLU A 35 -1.43 -1.64 10.47
N PRO A 36 -2.69 -1.53 10.01
CA PRO A 36 -3.01 -1.15 8.65
C PRO A 36 -2.38 0.20 8.28
N VAL A 37 -1.91 0.28 7.03
CA VAL A 37 -1.29 1.50 6.50
C VAL A 37 -2.02 1.93 5.24
N VAL A 38 -2.40 3.20 5.19
CA VAL A 38 -3.03 3.82 4.03
C VAL A 38 -2.06 4.77 3.37
N TYR A 39 -1.87 4.61 2.07
CA TYR A 39 -1.09 5.49 1.21
C TYR A 39 -2.02 6.31 0.31
N GLY A 40 -1.70 7.59 0.17
CA GLY A 40 -2.39 8.52 -0.72
C GLY A 40 -1.50 8.99 -1.87
N LYS A 41 -2.13 9.55 -2.90
CA LYS A 41 -1.49 10.11 -4.11
C LYS A 41 -0.52 9.11 -4.75
N VAL A 42 -0.95 7.86 -4.84
CA VAL A 42 -0.10 6.75 -5.28
C VAL A 42 -0.04 6.75 -6.81
N ASP A 43 1.13 7.11 -7.35
CA ASP A 43 1.48 6.90 -8.75
C ASP A 43 2.21 5.54 -8.96
N SER A 44 2.56 5.22 -10.20
CA SER A 44 3.26 3.96 -10.53
C SER A 44 4.58 3.78 -9.78
N LYS A 45 5.33 4.88 -9.55
CA LYS A 45 6.62 4.85 -8.85
C LYS A 45 6.41 4.66 -7.34
N ALA A 46 5.40 5.31 -6.78
CA ALA A 46 4.99 5.15 -5.41
C ALA A 46 4.55 3.71 -5.14
N ALA A 47 3.75 3.13 -6.03
CA ALA A 47 3.30 1.74 -5.91
C ALA A 47 4.47 0.75 -5.91
N GLU A 48 5.44 0.93 -6.81
CA GLU A 48 6.65 0.10 -6.84
C GLU A 48 7.47 0.23 -5.55
N GLU A 49 7.67 1.46 -5.06
CA GLU A 49 8.42 1.68 -3.82
C GLU A 49 7.69 1.17 -2.57
N ILE A 50 6.37 1.32 -2.50
CA ILE A 50 5.54 0.75 -1.42
C ILE A 50 5.66 -0.77 -1.45
N PHE A 51 5.62 -1.39 -2.62
CA PHE A 51 5.77 -2.83 -2.74
C PHE A 51 7.14 -3.30 -2.25
N GLU A 52 8.22 -2.70 -2.75
CA GLU A 52 9.57 -3.10 -2.37
C GLU A 52 9.86 -2.83 -0.89
N LYS A 53 9.61 -1.61 -0.41
CA LYS A 53 10.00 -1.22 0.95
C LYS A 53 9.03 -1.74 1.99
N HIS A 54 7.73 -1.58 1.77
CA HIS A 54 6.73 -1.91 2.79
C HIS A 54 6.28 -3.37 2.70
N ILE A 55 5.80 -3.80 1.53
CA ILE A 55 5.22 -5.15 1.40
C ILE A 55 6.29 -6.24 1.53
N LEU A 56 7.45 -6.08 0.86
CA LEU A 56 8.51 -7.10 0.92
C LEU A 56 9.43 -6.95 2.15
N ASN A 57 9.77 -5.73 2.55
CA ASN A 57 10.78 -5.47 3.58
C ASN A 57 10.20 -4.94 4.91
N GLY A 58 8.88 -4.73 5.00
CA GLY A 58 8.22 -4.28 6.22
C GLY A 58 8.51 -2.83 6.63
N LYS A 59 9.10 -2.01 5.75
CA LYS A 59 9.45 -0.61 6.01
C LYS A 59 8.43 0.34 5.39
N ILE A 60 7.71 1.08 6.24
CA ILE A 60 6.71 2.06 5.80
C ILE A 60 7.39 3.18 4.99
N VAL A 61 6.79 3.53 3.87
CA VAL A 61 7.22 4.64 3.01
C VAL A 61 6.56 5.94 3.46
N GLU A 62 7.13 6.57 4.48
CA GLU A 62 6.59 7.77 5.16
C GLU A 62 6.15 8.90 4.20
N LYS A 63 6.88 9.08 3.09
CA LYS A 63 6.57 10.13 2.09
C LYS A 63 5.20 10.02 1.43
N TYR A 64 4.58 8.83 1.44
CA TYR A 64 3.25 8.59 0.86
C TYR A 64 2.21 8.29 1.93
N LEU A 65 2.61 8.29 3.21
CA LEU A 65 1.76 7.88 4.31
C LEU A 65 0.60 8.86 4.46
N PHE A 66 -0.62 8.34 4.38
CA PHE A 66 -1.83 9.08 4.66
C PHE A 66 -2.38 8.78 6.06
N SER A 67 -2.42 7.50 6.45
CA SER A 67 -2.90 7.09 7.77
C SER A 67 -2.29 5.76 8.21
N LYS A 68 -2.19 5.57 9.53
CA LYS A 68 -1.72 4.34 10.19
C LYS A 68 -2.63 4.02 11.37
N GLY A 69 -3.00 2.76 11.54
CA GLY A 69 -3.75 2.30 12.72
C GLY A 69 -5.24 2.67 12.74
N LYS A 70 -5.85 2.89 11.57
CA LYS A 70 -7.31 3.00 11.42
C LYS A 70 -7.89 1.73 10.82
#